data_AF-A0A9P0KX87-F1
#
_entry.id   AF-A0A9P0KX87-F1
#
_cell.length_a   1.000
_cell.length_b   1.000
_cell.length_c   1.000
_cell.angle_alpha   90.00
_cell.angle_beta   90.00
_cell.angle_gamma   90.00
#
_symmetry.space_group_name_H-M   'P 1'
#
loop_
_entity.id
_entity.type
_entity.pdbx_description
1 polymer ?
#
loop_
_entity_poly.entity_id
_entity_poly.type
_entity_poly.pdbx_seq_one_letter_code
_entity_poly.pdbx_strand_id
1 'polypeptide(L)'
;MYSEGKPRYRINTHLSARVHRLNPEWNSPEQEPTDKLFMKAVGMVGEEFTERVLEAANVWWPAREIVRNAIEKRHEVHKGGEIILLEERCPWKDHLLSLEEEMGIAGEIKFCIYHDKGESWRVQGIPLQPDSFICR
;
A
#
# COMPACT_ATOMS: atom_id res chain seq x y z
N MET A 1 3.67 -7.05 24.54
CA MET A 1 4.93 -7.42 25.25
C MET A 1 5.26 -8.86 24.90
N TYR A 2 6.36 -9.12 24.19
CA TYR A 2 6.85 -10.49 24.03
C TYR A 2 7.69 -10.82 25.26
N SER A 3 7.21 -11.74 26.09
CA SER A 3 7.98 -12.38 27.15
C SER A 3 9.18 -13.10 26.53
N GLU A 4 10.37 -12.82 27.05
CA GLU A 4 11.68 -13.43 26.76
C GLU A 4 11.64 -14.74 25.96
N GLY A 5 12.05 -14.70 24.68
CA GLY A 5 12.21 -15.92 23.90
C GLY A 5 12.27 -15.71 22.40
N LYS A 6 13.17 -16.44 21.72
CA LYS A 6 13.20 -16.51 20.25
C LYS A 6 11.80 -16.88 19.72
N PRO A 7 11.29 -16.20 18.68
CA PRO A 7 9.97 -16.49 18.15
C PRO A 7 9.90 -17.93 17.63
N ARG A 8 8.87 -18.68 18.04
CA ARG A 8 8.63 -20.07 17.61
C ARG A 8 8.34 -20.19 16.12
N TYR A 9 7.79 -19.13 15.53
CA TYR A 9 7.52 -19.01 14.11
C TYR A 9 8.24 -17.77 13.56
N ARG A 10 8.89 -17.92 12.42
CA ARG A 10 9.53 -16.83 11.68
C ARG A 10 8.93 -16.77 10.28
N ILE A 11 8.44 -15.60 9.89
CA ILE A 11 8.00 -15.36 8.51
C ILE A 11 9.26 -15.36 7.63
N ASN A 12 9.33 -16.30 6.69
CA ASN A 12 10.44 -16.47 5.75
C ASN A 12 9.96 -16.46 4.28
N THR A 13 8.79 -15.84 4.05
CA THR A 13 8.18 -15.68 2.73
C THR A 13 8.59 -14.37 2.05
N HIS A 14 9.24 -13.45 2.76
CA HIS A 14 9.75 -12.19 2.22
C HIS A 14 10.85 -12.41 1.16
N LEU A 15 11.03 -11.44 0.27
CA LEU A 15 11.92 -11.52 -0.90
C LEU A 15 13.33 -12.00 -0.55
N SER A 16 13.96 -11.46 0.50
CA SER A 16 15.33 -11.83 0.88
C SER A 16 15.48 -13.32 1.24
N ALA A 17 14.51 -13.91 1.95
CA ALA A 17 14.49 -15.34 2.22
C ALA A 17 14.23 -16.18 0.96
N ARG A 18 13.41 -15.70 0.02
CA ARG A 18 13.20 -16.37 -1.28
C ARG A 18 14.51 -16.39 -2.08
N VAL A 19 15.21 -15.26 -2.15
CA VAL A 19 16.54 -15.14 -2.77
C VAL A 19 17.54 -16.05 -2.08
N HIS A 20 17.56 -16.09 -0.74
CA HIS A 20 18.46 -16.96 0.02
C HIS A 20 18.28 -18.45 -0.31
N ARG A 21 17.05 -18.90 -0.61
CA ARG A 21 16.77 -20.29 -1.01
C ARG A 21 17.32 -20.65 -2.40
N LEU A 22 17.75 -19.66 -3.19
CA LEU A 22 18.42 -19.91 -4.48
C LEU A 22 19.90 -20.23 -4.31
N ASN A 23 20.47 -20.13 -3.11
CA ASN A 23 21.85 -20.55 -2.87
C ASN A 23 21.99 -22.07 -3.03
N PRO A 24 23.19 -22.56 -3.43
CA PRO A 24 23.45 -23.99 -3.51
C PRO A 24 23.15 -24.72 -2.20
N GLU A 25 22.54 -25.89 -2.31
CA GLU A 25 22.38 -26.79 -1.17
C GLU A 25 23.74 -27.38 -0.80
N TRP A 26 24.08 -27.35 0.48
CA TRP A 26 25.37 -27.82 0.99
C TRP A 26 25.60 -29.32 0.75
N ASN A 27 24.52 -30.09 0.59
CA ASN A 27 24.50 -31.55 0.48
C ASN A 27 24.15 -32.06 -0.92
N SER A 28 24.04 -31.19 -1.93
CA SER A 28 23.76 -31.65 -3.30
C SER A 28 25.02 -32.29 -3.91
N PRO A 29 24.94 -33.53 -4.42
CA PRO A 29 26.06 -34.19 -5.09
C PRO A 29 26.43 -33.53 -6.43
N GLU A 30 25.49 -32.82 -7.04
CA GLU A 30 25.70 -32.00 -8.24
C GLU A 30 25.19 -30.58 -7.96
N GLN A 31 26.09 -29.59 -8.02
CA GLN A 31 25.74 -28.21 -7.75
C GLN A 31 25.48 -27.46 -9.05
N GLU A 32 24.36 -26.76 -9.13
CA GLU A 32 24.17 -25.78 -10.20
C GLU A 32 25.24 -24.67 -10.09
N PRO A 33 25.83 -24.20 -11.22
CA PRO A 33 26.78 -23.11 -11.20
C PRO A 33 26.23 -21.87 -10.49
N THR A 34 27.01 -21.27 -9.58
CA THR A 34 26.58 -20.12 -8.78
C THR A 34 26.10 -18.95 -9.64
N ASP A 35 26.73 -18.69 -10.78
CA ASP A 35 26.32 -17.64 -11.71
C ASP A 35 24.91 -17.86 -12.26
N LYS A 36 24.54 -19.12 -12.53
CA LYS A 36 23.19 -19.47 -13.00
C LYS A 36 22.14 -19.24 -11.91
N LEU A 37 22.47 -19.57 -10.66
CA LEU A 37 21.60 -19.32 -9.51
C LEU A 37 21.47 -17.81 -9.21
N PHE A 38 22.57 -17.07 -9.35
CA PHE A 38 22.56 -15.61 -9.24
C PHE A 38 21.63 -14.99 -10.29
N MET A 39 21.70 -15.41 -11.55
CA MET A 39 20.79 -14.91 -12.59
C MET A 39 19.33 -15.26 -12.33
N LYS A 40 19.03 -16.42 -11.74
CA LYS A 40 17.66 -16.73 -11.26
C LYS A 40 17.22 -15.75 -10.18
N ALA A 41 18.10 -15.39 -9.25
CA ALA A 41 17.80 -14.41 -8.20
C ALA A 41 17.58 -13.01 -8.78
N VAL A 42 18.41 -12.57 -9.72
CA VAL A 42 18.24 -11.31 -10.46
C VAL A 42 16.90 -11.27 -11.16
N GLY A 43 16.50 -12.35 -11.85
CA GLY A 43 15.19 -12.44 -12.49
C GLY A 43 14.04 -12.27 -11.50
N MET A 44 14.07 -12.99 -10.38
CA MET A 44 13.03 -12.91 -9.34
C MET A 44 12.92 -11.51 -8.72
N VAL A 45 14.05 -10.89 -8.40
CA VAL A 45 14.07 -9.53 -7.81
C VAL A 45 13.65 -8.49 -8.84
N GLY A 46 14.09 -8.65 -10.09
CA GLY A 46 13.76 -7.76 -11.20
C GLY A 46 12.27 -7.75 -11.53
N GLU A 47 11.62 -8.92 -11.51
CA GLU A 47 10.18 -9.04 -11.68
C GLU A 47 9.42 -8.33 -10.55
N GLU A 48 9.74 -8.61 -9.29
CA GLU A 48 9.13 -7.95 -8.13
C GLU A 48 9.30 -6.42 -8.20
N PHE A 49 10.49 -5.93 -8.52
CA PHE A 49 10.74 -4.49 -8.66
C PHE A 49 9.89 -3.89 -9.78
N THR A 50 9.87 -4.54 -10.96
CA THR A 50 9.12 -4.07 -12.12
C THR A 50 7.63 -3.99 -11.81
N GLU A 51 7.07 -5.02 -11.18
CA GLU A 51 5.67 -5.02 -10.75
C GLU A 51 5.35 -3.86 -9.80
N ARG A 52 6.20 -3.60 -8.79
CA ARG A 52 5.98 -2.51 -7.82
C ARG A 52 6.06 -1.14 -8.49
N VAL A 53 7.00 -0.93 -9.41
CA VAL A 53 7.10 0.32 -10.17
C VAL A 53 5.87 0.53 -11.06
N LEU A 54 5.44 -0.51 -11.78
CA LEU A 54 4.28 -0.42 -12.66
C LEU A 54 2.98 -0.22 -11.87
N GLU A 55 2.83 -0.87 -10.72
CA GLU A 55 1.70 -0.64 -9.82
C GLU A 55 1.69 0.80 -9.29
N ALA A 56 2.84 1.30 -8.82
CA ALA A 56 2.97 2.68 -8.35
C ALA A 56 2.58 3.69 -9.44
N ALA A 57 3.07 3.49 -10.67
CA ALA A 57 2.85 4.41 -11.78
C ALA A 57 1.43 4.35 -12.37
N ASN A 58 0.86 3.15 -12.49
CA ASN A 58 -0.38 2.95 -13.25
C ASN A 58 -1.62 2.76 -12.36
N VAL A 59 -1.46 2.45 -11.08
CA VAL A 59 -2.57 2.19 -10.15
C VAL A 59 -2.56 3.21 -9.02
N TRP A 60 -1.46 3.30 -8.26
CA TRP A 60 -1.41 4.19 -7.10
C TRP A 60 -1.36 5.67 -7.49
N TRP A 61 -0.47 6.07 -8.40
CA TRP A 61 -0.27 7.49 -8.73
C TRP A 61 -1.49 8.17 -9.36
N PRO A 62 -2.21 7.57 -10.33
CA PRO A 62 -3.40 8.20 -10.93
C PRO A 62 -4.51 8.49 -9.91
N ALA A 63 -4.59 7.71 -8.82
CA ALA A 63 -5.55 7.92 -7.75
C ALA A 63 -5.41 9.30 -7.08
N ARG A 64 -4.21 9.89 -7.10
CA ARG A 64 -3.95 11.21 -6.53
C ARG A 64 -4.88 12.28 -7.08
N GLU A 65 -5.09 12.27 -8.39
CA GLU A 65 -5.95 13.22 -9.09
C GLU A 65 -7.40 13.11 -8.61
N ILE A 66 -7.90 11.87 -8.49
CA ILE A 66 -9.26 11.58 -8.04
C ILE A 66 -9.46 12.10 -6.61
N VAL A 67 -8.50 11.85 -5.72
CA VAL A 67 -8.57 12.32 -4.33
C VAL A 67 -8.50 13.83 -4.25
N ARG A 68 -7.61 14.48 -5.01
CA ARG A 68 -7.52 15.95 -5.05
C ARG A 68 -8.86 16.56 -5.47
N ASN A 69 -9.45 16.06 -6.56
CA ASN A 69 -10.74 16.55 -7.05
C ASN A 69 -11.86 16.36 -6.02
N ALA A 70 -11.85 15.25 -5.27
CA ALA A 70 -12.80 15.01 -4.19
C ALA A 70 -12.62 15.98 -3.00
N ILE A 71 -11.38 16.35 -2.67
CA ILE A 71 -11.07 17.36 -1.64
C ILE A 71 -11.53 18.75 -2.08
N GLU A 72 -11.33 19.11 -3.34
CA GLU A 72 -11.74 20.41 -3.88
C GLU A 72 -13.26 20.56 -3.88
N LYS A 73 -13.99 19.50 -4.27
CA LYS A 73 -15.47 19.46 -4.28
C LYS A 73 -16.10 19.18 -2.92
N ARG A 74 -15.31 19.04 -1.84
CA ARG A 74 -15.81 18.59 -0.53
C ARG A 74 -16.95 19.45 0.05
N HIS A 75 -16.95 20.74 -0.23
CA HIS A 75 -17.98 21.67 0.23
C HIS A 75 -19.32 21.51 -0.51
N GLU A 76 -19.30 20.97 -1.73
CA GLU A 76 -20.52 20.61 -2.48
C GLU A 76 -21.18 19.36 -1.89
N VAL A 77 -20.35 18.42 -1.40
CA VAL A 77 -20.79 17.18 -0.76
C VAL A 77 -21.31 17.45 0.66
N HIS A 78 -20.56 18.21 1.45
CA HIS A 78 -20.90 18.55 2.82
C HIS A 78 -20.52 20.00 3.09
N LYS A 79 -21.47 20.82 3.53
CA LYS A 79 -21.25 22.27 3.76
C LYS A 79 -20.03 22.56 4.65
N GLY A 80 -19.80 21.73 5.67
CA GLY A 80 -18.65 21.86 6.58
C GLY A 80 -17.31 21.39 6.00
N GLY A 81 -17.28 20.78 4.82
CA GLY A 81 -16.08 20.27 4.16
C GLY A 81 -15.48 19.02 4.80
N GLU A 82 -16.05 18.52 5.91
CA GLU A 82 -15.52 17.36 6.64
C GLU A 82 -15.76 16.00 5.94
N ILE A 83 -16.43 15.97 4.79
CA ILE A 83 -16.76 14.74 4.06
C ILE A 83 -16.35 14.89 2.60
N ILE A 84 -15.62 13.91 2.09
CA ILE A 84 -15.29 13.79 0.66
C ILE A 84 -16.04 12.62 0.03
N LEU A 85 -16.34 12.77 -1.26
CA LEU A 85 -16.94 11.74 -2.11
C LEU A 85 -15.96 11.39 -3.21
N LEU A 86 -15.49 10.14 -3.26
CA LEU A 86 -14.74 9.62 -4.40
C LEU A 86 -15.74 9.08 -5.42
N GLU A 87 -15.76 9.70 -6.60
CA GLU A 87 -16.58 9.26 -7.74
C GLU A 87 -16.17 7.85 -8.20
N GLU A 88 -14.88 7.51 -8.04
CA GLU A 88 -14.31 6.22 -8.42
C GLU A 88 -13.56 5.56 -7.25
N ARG A 89 -13.62 4.23 -7.19
CA ARG A 89 -12.87 3.45 -6.20
C ARG A 89 -11.38 3.44 -6.57
N CYS A 90 -10.56 4.00 -5.70
CA CYS A 90 -9.10 4.08 -5.89
C CYS A 90 -8.33 3.93 -4.55
N PRO A 91 -7.01 3.67 -4.57
CA PRO A 91 -6.18 3.76 -3.37
C PRO A 91 -6.04 5.22 -2.92
N TRP A 92 -6.79 5.62 -1.89
CA TRP A 92 -6.93 7.04 -1.54
C TRP A 92 -6.22 7.48 -0.26
N LYS A 93 -5.89 6.57 0.66
CA LYS A 93 -5.47 6.93 2.04
C LYS A 93 -4.20 7.78 2.10
N ASP A 94 -3.12 7.31 1.46
CA ASP A 94 -1.84 8.01 1.47
C ASP A 94 -1.91 9.33 0.69
N HIS A 95 -2.68 9.36 -0.40
CA HIS A 95 -2.93 10.58 -1.17
C HIS A 95 -3.71 11.61 -0.37
N LEU A 96 -4.74 11.19 0.36
CA LEU A 96 -5.52 12.08 1.21
C LEU A 96 -4.62 12.75 2.24
N LEU A 97 -3.84 11.96 3.00
CA LEU A 97 -2.96 12.50 4.04
C LEU A 97 -1.92 13.48 3.46
N SER A 98 -1.25 13.13 2.35
CA SER A 98 -0.29 14.03 1.71
C SER A 98 -0.94 15.30 1.14
N LEU A 99 -2.11 15.19 0.49
CA LEU A 99 -2.84 16.34 -0.04
C LEU A 99 -3.36 17.26 1.06
N GLU A 100 -3.79 16.72 2.18
CA GLU A 100 -4.21 17.53 3.32
C GLU A 100 -3.08 18.39 3.87
N GLU A 101 -1.88 17.82 3.98
CA GLU A 101 -0.67 18.56 4.37
C GLU A 101 -0.32 19.62 3.32
N GLU A 102 -0.31 19.27 2.03
CA GLU A 102 0.00 20.19 0.92
C GLU A 102 -0.99 21.35 0.81
N MET A 103 -2.28 21.10 1.07
CA MET A 103 -3.36 22.09 0.97
C MET A 103 -3.61 22.83 2.29
N GLY A 104 -2.91 22.48 3.38
CA GLY A 104 -3.04 23.14 4.67
C GLY A 104 -4.36 22.86 5.40
N ILE A 105 -4.99 21.71 5.13
CA ILE A 105 -6.29 21.28 5.70
C ILE A 105 -6.16 20.01 6.54
N ALA A 106 -4.94 19.71 7.01
CA ALA A 106 -4.65 18.56 7.86
C ALA A 106 -5.56 18.53 9.10
N GLY A 107 -6.37 17.47 9.19
CA GLY A 107 -7.31 17.28 10.31
C GLY A 107 -8.76 17.56 9.97
N GLU A 108 -9.06 18.21 8.84
CA GLU A 108 -10.42 18.68 8.55
C GLU A 108 -11.35 17.58 8.04
N ILE A 109 -10.85 16.63 7.22
CA ILE A 109 -11.69 15.63 6.58
C ILE A 109 -11.89 14.43 7.51
N LYS A 110 -13.13 14.14 7.90
CA LYS A 110 -13.44 13.06 8.85
C LYS A 110 -13.94 11.79 8.18
N PHE A 111 -14.59 11.93 7.02
CA PHE A 111 -15.18 10.79 6.32
C PHE A 111 -14.87 10.80 4.82
N CYS A 112 -14.62 9.60 4.29
CA CYS A 112 -14.53 9.33 2.87
C CYS A 112 -15.68 8.40 2.46
N ILE A 113 -16.46 8.83 1.48
CA ILE A 113 -17.54 8.05 0.86
C ILE A 113 -17.07 7.60 -0.53
N TYR A 114 -17.30 6.35 -0.90
CA TYR A 114 -16.98 5.84 -2.23
C TYR A 114 -17.86 4.65 -2.61
N HIS A 115 -18.04 4.43 -3.92
CA HIS A 115 -18.74 3.27 -4.44
C HIS A 115 -17.96 1.97 -4.22
N ASP A 116 -18.64 0.92 -3.78
CA ASP A 116 -18.11 -0.45 -3.83
C ASP A 116 -18.72 -1.20 -5.02
N LYS A 117 -18.43 -2.50 -5.15
CA LYS A 117 -18.97 -3.32 -6.25
C LYS A 117 -20.50 -3.28 -6.27
N GLY A 118 -21.06 -3.13 -7.47
CA GLY A 118 -22.52 -3.03 -7.70
C GLY A 118 -23.09 -1.67 -7.31
N GLU A 119 -24.25 -1.66 -6.67
CA GLU A 119 -24.94 -0.44 -6.22
C GLU A 119 -24.68 -0.10 -4.74
N SER A 120 -23.67 -0.74 -4.14
CA SER A 120 -23.36 -0.55 -2.71
C SER A 120 -22.38 0.61 -2.49
N TRP A 121 -22.56 1.29 -1.34
CA TRP A 121 -21.73 2.41 -0.91
C TRP A 121 -20.96 2.06 0.35
N ARG A 122 -19.75 2.61 0.49
CA ARG A 122 -18.95 2.50 1.70
C ARG A 122 -18.61 3.88 2.24
N VAL A 123 -18.55 3.94 3.56
CA VAL A 123 -18.07 5.09 4.31
C VAL A 123 -16.92 4.62 5.20
N GLN A 124 -15.79 5.33 5.16
CA GLN A 124 -14.68 5.11 6.07
C GLN A 124 -14.38 6.40 6.84
N GLY A 125 -14.19 6.28 8.15
CA GLY A 125 -13.61 7.33 8.98
C GLY A 125 -12.11 7.44 8.73
N ILE A 126 -11.58 8.67 8.74
CA ILE A 126 -10.15 8.90 8.54
C ILE A 126 -9.41 8.65 9.86
N PRO A 127 -8.39 7.77 9.89
CA PRO A 127 -7.63 7.51 11.10
C PRO A 127 -6.73 8.71 11.45
N LEU A 128 -6.40 8.87 12.74
CA LEU A 128 -5.44 9.88 13.19
C LEU A 128 -4.03 9.71 12.60
N GLN A 129 -3.65 8.47 12.31
CA GLN A 129 -2.37 8.08 11.72
C GLN A 129 -2.59 6.93 10.73
N PRO A 130 -1.74 6.77 9.70
CA PRO A 130 -1.67 5.53 8.94
C PRO A 130 -1.52 4.38 9.93
N ASP A 131 -2.41 3.39 9.87
CA ASP A 131 -2.48 2.22 10.77
C ASP A 131 -3.10 2.42 12.17
N SER A 132 -3.60 3.61 12.51
CA SER A 132 -4.39 3.79 13.73
C SER A 132 -5.81 3.25 13.57
N PHE A 133 -6.32 2.59 14.61
CA PHE A 133 -7.74 2.24 14.73
C PHE A 133 -8.60 3.40 15.24
N ILE A 134 -7.98 4.49 15.73
CA ILE A 134 -8.67 5.67 16.26
C ILE A 134 -8.86 6.67 15.12
N CYS A 135 -10.12 6.99 14.84
CA CYS A 135 -10.52 8.02 13.86
C CYS A 135 -10.58 9.41 14.50
N ARG A 136 -10.39 10.44 13.67
CA ARG A 136 -10.55 11.85 14.05
C ARG A 136 -11.97 12.37 13.80
#